data_AF-A0AA48KIP3-F1
#
_entry.id   AF-A0AA48KIP3-F1
#
_cell.length_a   1.000
_cell.length_b   1.000
_cell.length_c   1.000
_cell.angle_alpha   90.00
_cell.angle_beta   90.00
_cell.angle_gamma   90.00
#
_symmetry.space_group_name_H-M   'P 1'
#
loop_
_entity.id
_entity.type
_entity.pdbx_description
1 polymer ?
#
loop_
_entity_poly.entity_id
_entity_poly.type
_entity_poly.pdbx_seq_one_letter_code
_entity_poly.pdbx_strand_id
1 'polypeptide(L)'
;MADYLGKQLKSDEMIDLLETHALEVVYHFDHFHEGAPDEYRITDASAGFEMLLDESQKVRTVFCYVSAEGGISAIDPAIVGVPFLHSIAEVEATGRTMECEFSSKEGIEFLGRELSWAKLTFGARAWHYEFENAALRKVTLMEGWSAP
;
A
#
# COMPACT_ATOMS: atom_id res chain seq x y z
N MET A 1 -9.20 3.08 3.32
CA MET A 1 -7.81 3.37 2.90
C MET A 1 -7.75 3.57 1.40
N ALA A 2 -8.34 2.66 0.61
CA ALA A 2 -8.43 2.78 -0.85
C ALA A 2 -8.97 4.13 -1.33
N ASP A 3 -9.91 4.73 -0.61
CA ASP A 3 -10.52 6.03 -0.97
C ASP A 3 -9.57 7.22 -0.86
N TYR A 4 -8.46 7.08 -0.12
CA TYR A 4 -7.43 8.11 -0.04
C TYR A 4 -6.47 8.07 -1.23
N LEU A 5 -6.45 7.00 -2.04
CA LEU A 5 -5.63 6.97 -3.24
C LEU A 5 -6.02 8.09 -4.19
N GLY A 6 -5.01 8.88 -4.55
CA GLY A 6 -5.14 10.02 -5.41
C GLY A 6 -5.71 11.28 -4.76
N LYS A 7 -5.93 11.28 -3.44
CA LYS A 7 -6.27 12.50 -2.71
C LYS A 7 -5.05 13.41 -2.60
N GLN A 8 -5.32 14.71 -2.57
CA GLN A 8 -4.33 15.74 -2.33
C GLN A 8 -4.14 15.88 -0.83
N LEU A 9 -2.90 16.08 -0.37
CA LEU A 9 -2.57 16.25 1.05
C LEU A 9 -3.44 17.31 1.75
N LYS A 10 -3.79 18.36 1.00
CA LYS A 10 -4.58 19.50 1.48
C LYS A 10 -6.07 19.38 1.17
N SER A 11 -6.57 18.21 0.77
CA SER A 11 -8.01 18.01 0.64
C SER A 11 -8.66 17.86 2.01
N ASP A 12 -9.94 18.21 2.11
CA ASP A 12 -10.69 18.15 3.37
C ASP A 12 -10.61 16.75 3.99
N GLU A 13 -10.71 15.68 3.19
CA GLU A 13 -10.66 14.31 3.72
C GLU A 13 -9.27 13.94 4.28
N MET A 14 -8.19 14.47 3.71
CA MET A 14 -6.84 14.25 4.22
C MET A 14 -6.59 15.06 5.49
N ILE A 15 -7.08 16.31 5.55
CA ILE A 15 -6.98 17.14 6.75
C ILE A 15 -7.74 16.49 7.90
N ASP A 16 -8.98 16.03 7.65
CA ASP A 16 -9.79 15.34 8.65
C ASP A 16 -9.10 14.08 9.19
N LEU A 17 -8.47 13.29 8.31
CA LEU A 17 -7.68 12.11 8.71
C LEU A 17 -6.51 12.50 9.62
N LEU A 18 -5.72 13.49 9.19
CA LEU A 18 -4.54 13.96 9.92
C LEU A 18 -4.92 14.49 11.31
N GLU A 19 -5.99 15.28 11.42
CA GLU A 19 -6.45 15.85 12.68
C GLU A 19 -7.04 14.79 13.60
N THR A 20 -7.89 13.89 13.08
CA THR A 20 -8.55 12.83 13.86
C THR A 20 -7.54 11.89 14.51
N HIS A 21 -6.46 11.58 13.79
CA HIS A 21 -5.43 10.65 14.24
C HIS A 21 -4.18 11.37 14.80
N ALA A 22 -4.19 12.71 14.87
CA ALA A 22 -3.05 13.53 15.27
C ALA A 22 -1.75 13.15 14.53
N LEU A 23 -1.82 12.96 13.21
CA LEU A 23 -0.73 12.46 12.39
C LEU A 23 0.18 13.57 11.90
N GLU A 24 1.47 13.25 11.83
CA GLU A 24 2.48 14.12 11.24
C GLU A 24 2.71 13.77 9.76
N VAL A 25 3.07 14.80 8.99
CA VAL A 25 3.50 14.64 7.59
C VAL A 25 5.00 14.87 7.54
N VAL A 26 5.75 13.83 7.19
CA VAL A 26 7.21 13.87 7.07
C VAL A 26 7.59 14.12 5.61
N TYR A 27 8.35 15.18 5.37
CA TYR A 27 8.87 15.50 4.04
C TYR A 27 10.26 14.88 3.84
N HIS A 28 10.44 14.23 2.70
CA HIS A 28 11.70 13.63 2.25
C HIS A 28 12.12 14.29 0.93
N PHE A 29 13.35 14.77 0.89
CA PHE A 29 13.95 15.38 -0.30
C PHE A 29 15.24 14.64 -0.67
N ASP A 30 15.73 14.90 -1.88
CA ASP A 30 16.95 14.30 -2.38
C ASP A 30 18.21 14.83 -1.65
N HIS A 31 18.62 14.13 -0.60
CA HIS A 31 19.83 14.47 0.15
C HIS A 31 21.11 14.28 -0.66
N PHE A 32 21.12 13.34 -1.61
CA PHE A 32 22.33 12.93 -2.33
C PHE A 32 22.48 13.61 -3.70
N HIS A 33 21.48 14.38 -4.13
CA HIS A 33 21.45 15.08 -5.42
C HIS A 33 21.56 14.12 -6.61
N GLU A 34 20.96 12.94 -6.49
CA GLU A 34 20.92 11.90 -7.52
C GLU A 34 19.68 12.00 -8.43
N GLY A 35 18.86 13.04 -8.25
CA GLY A 35 17.65 13.29 -9.04
C GLY A 35 16.43 12.53 -8.52
N ALA A 36 16.40 12.18 -7.23
CA ALA A 36 15.23 11.56 -6.61
C ALA A 36 14.10 12.60 -6.47
N PRO A 37 12.86 12.27 -6.88
CA PRO A 37 11.73 13.17 -6.64
C PRO A 37 11.45 13.27 -5.14
N ASP A 38 10.89 14.41 -4.75
CA ASP A 38 10.44 14.64 -3.39
C ASP A 38 9.27 13.70 -3.03
N GLU A 39 9.21 13.29 -1.76
CA GLU A 39 8.16 12.43 -1.22
C GLU A 39 7.65 12.98 0.11
N TYR A 40 6.37 12.76 0.39
CA TYR A 40 5.78 12.98 1.70
C TYR A 40 5.28 11.66 2.26
N ARG A 41 5.49 11.45 3.55
CA ARG A 41 5.13 10.23 4.26
C ARG A 41 4.23 10.55 5.44
N ILE A 42 3.15 9.78 5.57
CA ILE A 42 2.25 9.80 6.72
C ILE A 42 2.19 8.39 7.26
N THR A 43 2.43 8.21 8.55
CA THR A 43 2.40 6.88 9.17
C THR A 43 1.50 6.93 10.40
N ASP A 44 0.47 6.09 10.41
CA ASP A 44 -0.27 5.78 11.64
C ASP A 44 0.11 4.37 12.09
N ALA A 45 1.15 4.30 12.92
CA ALA A 45 1.64 3.04 13.45
C ALA A 45 0.61 2.33 14.35
N SER A 46 -0.34 3.06 14.94
CA SER A 46 -1.37 2.49 15.80
C SER A 46 -2.52 1.90 15.00
N ALA A 47 -2.91 2.55 13.90
CA ALA A 47 -3.96 2.09 12.99
C ALA A 47 -3.46 1.12 11.90
N GLY A 48 -2.15 0.95 11.75
CA GLY A 48 -1.56 -0.08 10.91
C GLY A 48 -1.39 0.31 9.44
N PHE A 49 -1.23 1.60 9.11
CA PHE A 49 -1.00 2.04 7.74
C PHE A 49 0.09 3.10 7.58
N GLU A 50 0.60 3.18 6.36
CA GLU A 50 1.48 4.24 5.88
C GLU A 50 0.99 4.73 4.51
N MET A 51 1.06 6.03 4.25
CA MET A 51 0.78 6.64 2.96
C MET A 51 2.03 7.34 2.43
N LEU A 52 2.32 7.13 1.15
CA LEU A 52 3.33 7.88 0.41
C LEU A 52 2.65 8.77 -0.63
N LEU A 53 3.06 10.03 -0.65
CA LEU A 53 2.60 11.05 -1.56
C LEU A 53 3.77 11.52 -2.44
N ASP A 54 3.47 11.82 -3.70
CA ASP A 54 4.46 12.33 -4.64
C ASP A 54 4.84 13.81 -4.38
N GLU A 55 5.75 14.34 -5.20
CA GLU A 55 6.15 15.75 -5.22
C GLU A 55 4.98 16.73 -5.42
N SER A 56 3.88 16.27 -6.02
CA SER A 56 2.63 17.02 -6.19
C SER A 56 1.69 16.89 -5.00
N GLN A 57 2.15 16.32 -3.87
CA GLN A 57 1.41 16.08 -2.64
C GLN A 57 0.17 15.20 -2.84
N LYS A 58 0.21 14.30 -3.83
CA LYS A 58 -0.89 13.38 -4.13
C LYS A 58 -0.57 11.98 -3.62
N VAL A 59 -1.50 11.36 -2.88
CA VAL A 59 -1.34 10.00 -2.35
C VAL A 59 -1.21 9.00 -3.50
N ARG A 60 -0.05 8.34 -3.59
CA ARG A 60 0.25 7.33 -4.63
C ARG A 60 0.25 5.93 -4.10
N THR A 61 0.68 5.74 -2.87
CA THR A 61 0.81 4.42 -2.28
C THR A 61 0.23 4.42 -0.87
N VAL A 62 -0.53 3.39 -0.53
CA VAL A 62 -0.99 3.12 0.83
C VAL A 62 -0.59 1.70 1.21
N PHE A 63 0.24 1.57 2.23
CA PHE A 63 0.61 0.29 2.82
C PHE A 63 -0.34 -0.02 3.98
N CYS A 64 -0.98 -1.19 3.93
CA CYS A 64 -1.87 -1.70 4.96
C CYS A 64 -1.24 -2.96 5.56
N TYR A 65 -0.81 -2.90 6.82
CA TYR A 65 -0.09 -3.99 7.48
C TYR A 65 -1.10 -4.97 8.08
N VAL A 66 -1.20 -6.18 7.53
CA VAL A 66 -2.17 -7.20 7.96
C VAL A 66 -1.69 -7.91 9.23
N SER A 67 -0.37 -8.02 9.38
CA SER A 67 0.31 -8.41 10.61
C SER A 67 1.21 -7.27 11.10
N ALA A 68 1.45 -7.20 12.41
CA ALA A 68 2.33 -6.18 12.96
C ALA A 68 3.77 -6.37 12.47
N GLU A 69 4.38 -5.31 11.93
CA GLU A 69 5.75 -5.33 11.37
C GLU A 69 6.40 -3.96 11.60
N GLY A 70 7.69 -3.93 11.96
CA GLY A 70 8.45 -2.66 12.03
C GLY A 70 7.94 -1.63 13.04
N GLY A 71 7.21 -2.04 14.08
CA GLY A 71 6.57 -1.12 15.04
C GLY A 71 5.22 -0.58 14.61
N ILE A 72 4.70 -1.04 13.46
CA ILE A 72 3.36 -0.73 12.95
C ILE A 72 2.42 -1.88 13.34
N SER A 73 1.25 -1.54 13.85
CA SER A 73 0.20 -2.48 14.28
C SER A 73 -0.51 -3.11 13.09
N ALA A 74 -1.28 -4.17 13.33
CA ALA A 74 -2.16 -4.72 12.31
C ALA A 74 -3.34 -3.78 12.06
N ILE A 75 -3.65 -3.52 10.79
CA ILE A 75 -4.79 -2.71 10.36
C ILE A 75 -6.10 -3.46 10.53
N ASP A 76 -7.17 -2.72 10.88
CA ASP A 76 -8.53 -3.23 10.82
C ASP A 76 -8.94 -3.46 9.34
N PRO A 77 -9.27 -4.70 8.93
CA PRO A 77 -9.71 -4.98 7.56
C PRO A 77 -10.89 -4.10 7.11
N ALA A 78 -11.76 -3.68 8.04
CA ALA A 78 -12.94 -2.87 7.75
C ALA A 78 -12.60 -1.49 7.18
N ILE A 79 -11.42 -0.94 7.49
CA ILE A 79 -11.02 0.39 7.04
C ILE A 79 -10.20 0.36 5.75
N VAL A 80 -9.79 -0.81 5.24
CA VAL A 80 -8.90 -0.89 4.08
C VAL A 80 -9.62 -0.49 2.79
N GLY A 81 -10.84 -0.99 2.60
CA GLY A 81 -11.63 -0.74 1.39
C GLY A 81 -11.32 -1.67 0.21
N VAL A 82 -10.54 -2.74 0.44
CA VAL A 82 -10.30 -3.85 -0.50
C VAL A 82 -10.35 -5.17 0.25
N PRO A 83 -10.70 -6.30 -0.38
CA PRO A 83 -10.76 -7.59 0.30
C PRO A 83 -9.37 -8.08 0.70
N PHE A 84 -9.29 -8.72 1.87
CA PHE A 84 -8.12 -9.52 2.27
C PHE A 84 -8.23 -10.89 1.63
N LEU A 85 -7.32 -11.15 0.69
CA LEU A 85 -7.24 -12.40 -0.05
C LEU A 85 -6.06 -13.19 0.50
N HIS A 86 -6.33 -14.39 1.01
CA HIS A 86 -5.40 -15.16 1.84
C HIS A 86 -4.54 -16.15 1.06
N SER A 87 -4.72 -16.23 -0.25
CA SER A 87 -3.89 -17.03 -1.13
C SER A 87 -3.76 -16.41 -2.52
N ILE A 88 -2.72 -16.78 -3.26
CA ILE A 88 -2.53 -16.36 -4.65
C ILE A 88 -3.67 -16.86 -5.54
N ALA A 89 -4.20 -18.05 -5.27
CA ALA A 89 -5.36 -18.59 -5.96
C ALA A 89 -6.62 -17.73 -5.75
N GLU A 90 -6.84 -17.21 -4.53
CA GLU A 90 -7.93 -16.27 -4.25
C GLU A 90 -7.73 -14.93 -4.97
N VAL A 91 -6.49 -14.42 -5.01
CA VAL A 91 -6.15 -13.20 -5.75
C VAL A 91 -6.41 -13.39 -7.24
N GLU A 92 -5.97 -14.49 -7.84
CA GLU A 92 -6.20 -14.79 -9.25
C GLU A 92 -7.70 -14.93 -9.57
N ALA A 93 -8.46 -15.66 -8.75
CA ALA A 93 -9.90 -15.84 -8.94
C ALA A 93 -10.65 -14.50 -8.86
N THR A 94 -10.26 -13.65 -7.91
CA THR A 94 -10.78 -12.28 -7.78
C THR A 94 -10.44 -11.46 -9.02
N GLY A 95 -9.20 -11.55 -9.50
CA GLY A 95 -8.75 -10.82 -10.68
C GLY A 95 -9.52 -11.19 -11.95
N ARG A 96 -9.83 -12.48 -12.14
CA ARG A 96 -10.71 -12.94 -13.23
C ARG A 96 -12.13 -12.39 -13.11
N THR A 97 -12.66 -12.30 -11.89
CA THR A 97 -14.02 -11.77 -11.63
C THR A 97 -14.10 -10.26 -11.89
N MET A 98 -13.03 -9.53 -11.57
CA MET A 98 -12.92 -8.08 -11.76
C MET A 98 -12.46 -7.67 -13.18
N GLU A 99 -12.15 -8.64 -14.05
CA GLU A 99 -11.59 -8.41 -15.38
C GLU A 99 -10.29 -7.55 -15.36
N CYS A 100 -9.44 -7.77 -14.35
CA CYS A 100 -8.19 -7.03 -14.19
C CYS A 100 -6.96 -7.89 -14.52
N GLU A 101 -5.84 -7.24 -14.82
CA GLU A 101 -4.58 -7.94 -15.09
C GLU A 101 -4.02 -8.53 -13.79
N PHE A 102 -3.59 -9.79 -13.84
CA PHE A 102 -3.03 -10.52 -12.70
C PHE A 102 -1.56 -10.84 -12.96
N SER A 103 -0.72 -10.64 -11.95
CA SER A 103 0.68 -11.07 -11.94
C SER A 103 1.04 -11.60 -10.56
N SER A 104 1.92 -12.60 -10.47
CA SER A 104 2.34 -13.17 -9.19
C SER A 104 3.76 -13.74 -9.26
N LYS A 105 4.35 -13.98 -8.09
CA LYS A 105 5.57 -14.74 -7.92
C LYS A 105 5.57 -15.45 -6.57
N GLU A 106 5.93 -16.73 -6.59
CA GLU A 106 5.92 -17.62 -5.42
C GLU A 106 7.31 -18.10 -5.04
N GLY A 107 7.47 -18.54 -3.78
CA GLY A 107 8.67 -19.21 -3.30
C GLY A 107 9.94 -18.36 -3.33
N ILE A 108 9.81 -17.06 -3.11
CA ILE A 108 10.95 -16.14 -3.06
C ILE A 108 11.63 -16.29 -1.69
N GLU A 109 12.79 -16.93 -1.66
CA GLU A 109 13.63 -16.94 -0.47
C GLU A 109 14.36 -15.60 -0.32
N PHE A 110 14.12 -14.91 0.80
CA PHE A 110 14.80 -13.65 1.11
C PHE A 110 15.13 -13.57 2.60
N LEU A 111 16.42 -13.51 2.94
CA LEU A 111 16.91 -13.44 4.32
C LEU A 111 16.31 -14.52 5.24
N GLY A 112 16.14 -15.75 4.73
CA GLY A 112 15.58 -16.88 5.48
C GLY A 112 14.04 -16.86 5.63
N ARG A 113 13.35 -15.94 4.95
CA ARG A 113 11.90 -15.86 4.87
C ARG A 113 11.44 -16.40 3.52
N GLU A 114 10.33 -17.13 3.50
CA GLU A 114 9.65 -17.52 2.27
C GLU A 114 8.57 -16.48 1.96
N LEU A 115 8.78 -15.74 0.87
CA LEU A 115 7.89 -14.67 0.42
C LEU A 115 7.20 -15.05 -0.87
N SER A 116 5.96 -14.62 -1.01
CA SER A 116 5.24 -14.68 -2.28
C SER A 116 4.44 -13.40 -2.45
N TRP A 117 4.07 -13.06 -3.68
CA TRP A 117 3.20 -11.93 -3.92
C TRP A 117 2.27 -12.17 -5.11
N ALA A 118 1.13 -11.49 -5.09
CA ALA A 118 0.23 -11.38 -6.22
C ALA A 118 -0.24 -9.93 -6.35
N LYS A 119 -0.45 -9.48 -7.59
CA LYS A 119 -0.85 -8.11 -7.91
C LYS A 119 -1.96 -8.12 -8.93
N LEU A 120 -3.01 -7.36 -8.63
CA LEU A 120 -4.11 -7.02 -9.52
C LEU A 120 -3.91 -5.61 -10.05
N THR A 121 -3.90 -5.42 -11.36
CA THR A 121 -3.75 -4.10 -12.01
C THR A 121 -4.99 -3.78 -12.83
N PHE A 122 -5.55 -2.60 -12.63
CA PHE A 122 -6.73 -2.12 -13.34
C PHE A 122 -6.59 -0.63 -13.63
N GLY A 123 -6.43 -0.29 -14.92
CA GLY A 123 -6.10 1.07 -15.34
C GLY A 123 -4.80 1.56 -14.71
N ALA A 124 -4.83 2.73 -14.09
CA ALA A 124 -3.67 3.31 -13.39
C ALA A 124 -3.53 2.82 -11.93
N ARG A 125 -4.35 1.88 -11.47
CA ARG A 125 -4.36 1.42 -10.08
C ARG A 125 -3.92 -0.03 -9.95
N ALA A 126 -3.38 -0.37 -8.79
CA ALA A 126 -3.02 -1.74 -8.48
C ALA A 126 -3.25 -2.08 -7.00
N TRP A 127 -3.61 -3.33 -6.74
CA TRP A 127 -3.63 -3.95 -5.43
C TRP A 127 -2.55 -5.02 -5.39
N HIS A 128 -1.61 -4.88 -4.47
CA HIS A 128 -0.51 -5.82 -4.31
C HIS A 128 -0.63 -6.52 -2.95
N TYR A 129 -0.70 -7.83 -3.00
CA TYR A 129 -0.81 -8.72 -1.84
C TYR A 129 0.55 -9.37 -1.62
N GLU A 130 1.10 -9.17 -0.43
CA GLU A 130 2.35 -9.78 0.00
C GLU A 130 2.04 -10.88 1.02
N PHE A 131 2.63 -12.05 0.78
CA PHE A 131 2.51 -13.24 1.61
C PHE A 131 3.86 -13.62 2.18
N GLU A 132 3.85 -14.10 3.42
CA GLU A 132 5.00 -14.71 4.07
C GLU A 132 4.58 -16.01 4.72
N ASN A 133 5.34 -17.09 4.47
CA ASN A 133 5.01 -18.43 4.97
C ASN A 133 3.55 -18.80 4.68
N ALA A 134 3.08 -18.49 3.47
CA ALA A 134 1.70 -18.65 2.99
C ALA A 134 0.61 -17.85 3.72
N ALA A 135 0.95 -16.91 4.61
CA ALA A 135 0.00 -16.02 5.28
C ALA A 135 0.06 -14.61 4.67
N LEU A 136 -1.10 -13.99 4.46
CA LEU A 136 -1.19 -12.58 4.04
C LEU A 136 -0.58 -11.69 5.13
N ARG A 137 0.41 -10.87 4.76
CA ARG A 137 1.11 -9.96 5.70
C ARG A 137 0.91 -8.48 5.41
N LYS A 138 0.71 -8.12 4.14
CA LYS A 138 0.59 -6.71 3.75
C LYS A 138 -0.22 -6.58 2.46
N VAL A 139 -1.08 -5.57 2.42
CA VAL A 139 -1.78 -5.14 1.21
C VAL A 139 -1.29 -3.74 0.86
N THR A 140 -0.79 -3.55 -0.35
CA THR A 140 -0.34 -2.26 -0.86
C THR A 140 -1.28 -1.80 -1.96
N LEU A 141 -1.86 -0.62 -1.79
CA LEU A 141 -2.74 0.03 -2.75
C LEU A 141 -1.92 1.09 -3.49
N MET A 142 -1.99 1.10 -4.82
CA MET A 142 -1.19 2.00 -5.66
C MET A 142 -2.04 2.73 -6.70
N GLU A 143 -1.71 3.99 -6.98
CA GLU A 143 -2.22 4.77 -8.11
C GLU A 143 -1.06 5.40 -8.89
N GLY A 144 -1.14 5.39 -10.22
CA GLY A 144 -0.10 5.89 -11.11
C GLY A 144 1.04 4.90 -11.35
N TRP A 145 0.83 3.62 -11.04
CA TRP A 145 1.82 2.57 -11.34
C TRP A 145 1.93 2.39 -12.86
N SER A 146 3.02 2.88 -13.45
CA SER A 146 3.56 2.36 -14.72
C SER A 146 4.58 1.27 -14.37
N ALA A 147 4.45 0.09 -14.96
CA ALA A 147 5.52 -0.90 -14.86
C ALA A 147 6.85 -0.27 -15.35
N PRO A 148 8.00 -0.55 -14.69
CA PRO A 148 9.30 -0.13 -15.19
C PRO A 148 9.60 -0.76 -16.57
#